data_AF-A0A354G223-F1
#
_entry.id   AF-A0A354G223-F1
#
_cell.length_a   1.000
_cell.length_b   1.000
_cell.length_c   1.000
_cell.angle_alpha   90.00
_cell.angle_beta   90.00
_cell.angle_gamma   90.00
#
_symmetry.space_group_name_H-M   'P 1'
#
loop_
_entity.id
_entity.type
_entity.pdbx_description
1 polymer ?
#
loop_
_entity_poly.entity_id
_entity_poly.type
_entity_poly.pdbx_seq_one_letter_code
_entity_poly.pdbx_strand_id
1 'polypeptide(L)'
;MKINLLFWIFILIAFIGTFLYYLGETRKNNIGEVIKFSGGIITFGILISSFFLLEWKASFLLIIGEFTIISFLSTLLVESMTKRRIN
;
A
#
# COMPACT_ATOMS: atom_id res chain seq x y z
N MET A 1 20.54 -7.80 -13.40
CA MET A 1 19.33 -8.50 -12.90
C MET A 1 18.97 -8.12 -11.45
N LYS A 2 19.14 -6.85 -11.02
CA LYS A 2 18.87 -6.41 -9.62
C LYS A 2 17.57 -5.61 -9.44
N ILE A 3 17.02 -5.05 -10.52
CA ILE A 3 15.82 -4.19 -10.50
C ILE A 3 14.56 -4.94 -10.07
N ASN A 4 14.41 -6.22 -10.46
CA ASN A 4 13.21 -7.00 -10.11
C ASN A 4 13.05 -7.21 -8.59
N LEU A 5 14.13 -7.52 -7.86
CA LEU A 5 14.03 -7.78 -6.42
C LEU A 5 13.60 -6.52 -5.65
N LEU A 6 14.17 -5.37 -6.02
CA LEU A 6 13.87 -4.09 -5.37
C LEU A 6 12.41 -3.69 -5.57
N PHE A 7 11.88 -3.92 -6.78
CA PHE A 7 10.49 -3.67 -7.13
C PHE A 7 9.52 -4.53 -6.30
N TRP A 8 9.78 -5.84 -6.17
CA TRP A 8 8.95 -6.71 -5.35
C TRP A 8 8.96 -6.33 -3.86
N ILE A 9 10.09 -5.82 -3.36
CA ILE A 9 10.18 -5.29 -2.00
C ILE A 9 9.28 -4.07 -1.84
N PHE A 10 9.28 -3.12 -2.78
CA PHE A 10 8.39 -1.96 -2.71
C PHE A 10 6.92 -2.33 -2.71
N ILE A 11 6.51 -3.27 -3.58
CA ILE A 11 5.13 -3.79 -3.59
C ILE A 11 4.77 -4.39 -2.24
N LEU A 12 5.64 -5.23 -1.67
CA LEU A 12 5.37 -5.91 -0.41
C LEU A 12 5.18 -4.92 0.75
N ILE A 13 6.07 -3.93 0.86
CA ILE A 13 5.99 -2.96 1.95
C ILE A 13 4.80 -2.01 1.74
N ALA A 14 4.49 -1.61 0.49
CA ALA A 14 3.32 -0.78 0.19
C ALA A 14 2.00 -1.51 0.54
N PHE A 15 1.94 -2.82 0.27
CA PHE A 15 0.82 -3.66 0.68
C PHE A 15 0.68 -3.71 2.21
N ILE A 16 1.78 -3.89 2.95
CA ILE A 16 1.76 -3.90 4.42
C ILE A 16 1.29 -2.55 4.97
N GLY A 17 1.80 -1.43 4.45
CA GLY A 17 1.38 -0.08 4.86
C GLY A 17 -0.13 0.13 4.65
N THR A 18 -0.64 -0.31 3.50
CA THR A 18 -2.06 -0.16 3.16
C THR A 18 -2.95 -1.06 4.01
N PHE A 19 -2.48 -2.27 4.31
CA PHE A 19 -3.16 -3.18 5.25
C PHE A 19 -3.23 -2.58 6.66
N LEU A 20 -2.13 -2.01 7.16
CA LEU A 20 -2.10 -1.32 8.46
C LEU A 20 -3.06 -0.12 8.46
N TYR A 21 -3.06 0.69 7.40
CA TYR A 21 -3.98 1.82 7.28
C TYR A 21 -5.44 1.37 7.45
N TYR A 22 -5.81 0.30 6.74
CA TYR A 22 -7.16 -0.26 6.79
C TYR A 22 -7.49 -0.91 8.13
N LEU A 23 -6.55 -1.67 8.71
CA LEU A 23 -6.71 -2.28 10.03
C LEU A 23 -6.98 -1.19 11.08
N GLY A 24 -6.26 -0.08 10.99
CA GLY A 24 -6.48 1.10 11.81
C GLY A 24 -7.87 1.70 11.60
N GLU A 25 -8.31 1.88 10.35
CA GLU A 25 -9.64 2.39 10.02
C GLU A 25 -10.78 1.53 10.60
N THR A 26 -10.62 0.20 10.61
CA THR A 26 -11.63 -0.69 11.18
C THR A 26 -11.74 -0.62 12.72
N ARG A 27 -10.70 -0.14 13.41
CA ARG A 27 -10.68 -0.01 14.86
C ARG A 27 -10.88 1.46 15.25
N LYS A 28 -12.08 1.82 15.72
CA LYS A 28 -12.41 3.18 16.19
C LYS A 28 -11.86 3.52 17.59
N ASN A 29 -10.69 3.01 17.96
CA ASN A 29 -10.02 3.32 19.22
C ASN A 29 -8.71 4.06 18.96
N ASN A 30 -8.13 4.68 19.99
CA ASN A 30 -6.88 5.44 19.86
C ASN A 30 -5.73 4.62 19.25
N ILE A 31 -5.70 3.30 19.52
CA ILE A 31 -4.72 2.39 18.93
C ILE A 31 -4.93 2.25 17.42
N GLY A 32 -6.19 2.19 16.97
CA GLY A 32 -6.54 2.15 15.56
C GLY A 32 -6.14 3.41 14.80
N GLU A 33 -6.25 4.60 15.41
CA GLU A 33 -5.76 5.84 14.80
C GLU A 33 -4.24 5.85 14.62
N VAL A 34 -3.48 5.35 15.60
CA VAL A 34 -2.01 5.22 15.49
C VAL A 34 -1.62 4.22 14.40
N ILE A 35 -2.32 3.09 14.32
CA ILE A 35 -2.09 2.07 13.29
C ILE A 35 -2.46 2.62 11.90
N LYS A 36 -3.56 3.38 11.81
CA LYS A 36 -3.99 4.06 10.58
C LYS A 36 -2.92 5.03 10.09
N PHE A 37 -2.45 5.90 11.00
CA PHE A 37 -1.45 6.91 10.69
C PHE A 37 -0.12 6.30 10.25
N SER A 38 0.37 5.28 10.98
CA SER A 38 1.60 4.58 10.62
C SER A 38 1.49 3.84 9.27
N GLY A 39 0.36 3.19 9.00
CA GLY A 39 0.10 2.58 7.69
C GLY A 39 0.13 3.59 6.54
N GLY A 40 -0.50 4.75 6.73
CA GLY A 40 -0.50 5.84 5.75
C GLY A 40 0.91 6.39 5.47
N ILE A 41 1.73 6.60 6.51
CA ILE A 41 3.12 7.06 6.36
C ILE A 41 3.95 6.05 5.58
N ILE A 42 3.82 4.76 5.89
CA ILE A 42 4.58 3.70 5.20
C ILE A 42 4.23 3.69 3.71
N THR A 43 2.94 3.69 3.37
CA THR A 43 2.48 3.68 1.98
C THR A 43 2.94 4.93 1.21
N PHE A 44 2.82 6.11 1.83
CA PHE A 44 3.23 7.36 1.20
C PHE A 44 4.76 7.46 1.04
N GLY A 45 5.53 7.05 2.05
CA GLY A 45 6.99 7.04 2.01
C GLY A 45 7.55 6.13 0.92
N ILE A 46 6.89 4.99 0.67
CA ILE A 46 7.29 4.06 -0.39
C ILE A 46 6.99 4.62 -1.76
N LEU A 47 5.82 5.23 -1.95
CA LEU A 47 5.48 5.91 -3.21
C LEU A 47 6.49 7.00 -3.56
N ILE A 48 6.90 7.79 -2.57
CA ILE A 48 7.95 8.81 -2.76
C ILE A 48 9.28 8.15 -3.09
N SER A 49 9.67 7.12 -2.33
CA SER A 49 10.96 6.44 -2.51
C SER A 49 11.06 5.73 -3.86
N SER A 50 9.96 5.14 -4.34
CA SER A 50 9.90 4.48 -5.64
C SER A 50 10.04 5.51 -6.77
N PHE A 51 9.50 6.72 -6.60
CA PHE A 51 9.68 7.84 -7.54
C PHE A 51 11.14 8.32 -7.66
N PHE A 52 11.91 8.29 -6.56
CA PHE A 52 13.32 8.70 -6.55
C PHE A 52 14.29 7.60 -7.00
N LEU A 53 13.96 6.33 -6.74
CA LEU A 53 14.87 5.20 -6.98
C LEU A 53 14.68 4.52 -8.33
N LEU A 54 13.52 4.70 -8.98
CA LEU A 54 13.22 4.13 -10.29
C LEU A 54 13.38 5.23 -11.35
N GLU A 55 14.41 5.14 -12.21
CA GLU A 55 14.73 6.12 -13.26
C GLU A 55 13.53 6.46 -14.16
N TRP A 56 13.20 7.75 -14.31
CA TRP A 56 11.92 8.26 -14.83
C TRP A 56 11.39 7.64 -16.14
N LYS A 57 12.24 7.09 -17.02
CA LYS A 57 11.85 6.57 -18.35
C LYS A 57 11.44 5.10 -18.37
N ALA A 58 12.00 4.24 -17.52
CA ALA A 58 11.56 2.84 -17.37
C ALA A 58 10.47 2.68 -16.29
N SER A 59 10.27 3.74 -15.50
CA SER A 59 9.66 3.65 -14.18
C SER A 59 8.23 4.15 -14.13
N PHE A 60 7.79 4.94 -15.10
CA PHE A 60 6.41 5.40 -15.15
C PHE A 60 5.40 4.25 -15.27
N LEU A 61 5.69 3.26 -16.12
CA LEU A 61 4.89 2.03 -16.26
C LEU A 61 4.92 1.17 -14.99
N LEU A 62 6.06 1.10 -14.30
CA LEU A 62 6.20 0.36 -13.04
C LEU A 62 5.47 1.06 -11.88
N ILE A 63 5.53 2.39 -11.81
CA ILE A 63 4.81 3.21 -10.83
C ILE A 63 3.30 3.12 -11.07
N ILE A 64 2.84 3.19 -12.33
CA ILE A 64 1.43 2.94 -12.67
C ILE A 64 1.03 1.52 -12.28
N GLY A 65 1.89 0.53 -12.55
CA GLY A 65 1.69 -0.86 -12.14
C GLY A 65 1.52 -1.00 -10.62
N GLU A 66 2.41 -0.39 -9.84
CA GLU A 66 2.31 -0.34 -8.38
C GLU A 66 0.99 0.29 -7.93
N PHE A 67 0.65 1.47 -8.45
CA PHE A 67 -0.60 2.16 -8.11
C PHE A 67 -1.84 1.32 -8.44
N THR A 68 -1.82 0.63 -9.58
CA THR A 68 -2.92 -0.22 -10.05
C THR A 68 -3.08 -1.45 -9.17
N ILE A 69 -1.98 -2.12 -8.84
CA ILE A 69 -1.97 -3.30 -7.96
C ILE A 69 -2.41 -2.91 -6.55
N ILE A 70 -1.86 -1.82 -6.00
CA ILE A 70 -2.23 -1.32 -4.67
C ILE A 70 -3.72 -0.94 -4.64
N SER A 71 -4.23 -0.22 -5.64
CA SER A 71 -5.65 0.15 -5.70
C SER A 71 -6.55 -1.08 -5.82
N PHE A 72 -6.20 -2.05 -6.66
CA PHE A 72 -6.95 -3.30 -6.83
C PHE A 72 -7.00 -4.12 -5.53
N LEU A 73 -5.84 -4.32 -4.89
CA LEU A 73 -5.74 -5.04 -3.62
C LEU A 73 -6.49 -4.33 -2.49
N SER A 74 -6.41 -3.00 -2.44
CA SER A 74 -7.17 -2.18 -1.47
C SER A 74 -8.67 -2.36 -1.65
N THR A 75 -9.13 -2.40 -2.90
CA THR A 75 -10.55 -2.57 -3.24
C THR A 75 -11.05 -3.95 -2.83
N LEU A 76 -10.29 -5.02 -3.13
CA LEU A 76 -10.60 -6.38 -2.68
C LEU A 76 -10.64 -6.49 -1.15
N LEU A 77 -9.71 -5.81 -0.47
CA LEU A 77 -9.64 -5.81 0.99
C LEU A 77 -10.85 -5.08 1.60
N VAL A 78 -11.23 -3.93 1.05
CA VAL A 78 -12.45 -3.19 1.40
C VAL A 78 -13.67 -4.08 1.18
N GLU A 79 -13.81 -4.72 0.02
CA GLU A 79 -14.95 -5.57 -0.30
C GLU A 79 -15.08 -6.75 0.67
N SER A 80 -13.96 -7.44 0.96
CA SER A 80 -13.89 -8.54 1.93
C SER A 80 -14.34 -8.10 3.33
N MET A 81 -13.83 -6.97 3.80
CA MET A 81 -14.11 -6.45 5.14
C MET A 81 -15.53 -5.90 5.25
N THR A 82 -16.06 -5.32 4.17
CA THR A 82 -17.45 -4.84 4.10
C THR A 82 -18.43 -6.03 4.11
N LYS A 83 -18.16 -7.09 3.33
CA LYS A 83 -18.95 -8.34 3.37
C LYS A 83 -18.95 -8.99 4.75
N ARG A 84 -17.80 -8.99 5.44
CA ARG A 84 -17.69 -9.47 6.84
C ARG A 84 -18.46 -8.66 7.86
N ARG A 85 -18.86 -7.43 7.56
CA ARG A 85 -19.59 -6.55 8.49
C ARG A 85 -21.11 -6.66 8.34
N ILE A 86 -21.58 -7.09 7.16
CA ILE A 86 -23.00 -7.20 6.81
C ILE A 86 -23.56 -8.58 7.16
N ASN A 87 -22.74 -9.64 7.11
CA ASN A 87 -23.05 -10.96 7.67
C ASN A 87 -22.76 -10.98 9.18
#